data_AF-A0A812NU31-F1
#
_entry.id   AF-A0A812NU31-F1
#
_cell.length_a   1.000
_cell.length_b   1.000
_cell.length_c   1.000
_cell.angle_alpha   90.00
_cell.angle_beta   90.00
_cell.angle_gamma   90.00
#
_symmetry.space_group_name_H-M   'P 1'
#
loop_
_entity.id
_entity.type
_entity.pdbx_description
1 polymer ?
#
loop_
_entity_poly.entity_id
_entity_poly.type
_entity_poly.pdbx_seq_one_letter_code
_entity_poly.pdbx_strand_id
1 'polypeptide(L)'
;AFLAVSKSGLGPTAWLSTNAALWPLVLPKAATEKILTSKAEDSWKSVASEIQAVSKSSLLGQKLFGFAVKSILGEEVEAIIKKHVDKFVSSGKMDETGLANAKDGTLKELRALSSADMLDGKRQVSIDYRGWSLTVQASSMDEQMDMSFAAAIRGHASAAGDLALLPAESWLCQGPADAKPGAVHSSLIREAGDARSLAKTLLEADGCSSGEGMKEMLLAHKDKLMATDRHAFIDISFLGHVAGSGGQQALEQAYLQKCLPSEKNLFSVQRAIKESESMMAGDLFKFVATDAQGAVSAAHAMLCQVQQGLPATTGLQHTKFLREAWSKLQFFIIFCQGQPVKYGEDGHFIIPSGDIKVTLGSEALLAMWDIVQKKDEATLSLEDLEIFVCFGQLLSECQRTSAHNKVQEVLRRNQAVGADSSKASK
;
A
#
# COMPACT_ATOMS: atom_id res chain seq x y z
N ALA A 1 -28.73 19.99 27.88
CA ALA A 1 -28.42 19.51 26.51
C ALA A 1 -27.03 19.94 26.03
N PHE A 2 -26.71 21.25 25.92
CA PHE A 2 -25.42 21.76 25.41
C PHE A 2 -24.17 21.27 26.16
N LEU A 3 -24.25 21.07 27.48
CA LEU A 3 -23.15 20.55 28.31
C LEU A 3 -22.98 19.01 28.24
N ALA A 4 -23.93 18.29 27.63
CA ALA A 4 -23.91 16.83 27.56
C ALA A 4 -23.22 16.30 26.29
N VAL A 5 -23.28 17.05 25.18
CA VAL A 5 -22.64 16.66 23.90
C VAL A 5 -21.12 16.54 24.08
N SER A 6 -20.48 17.52 24.72
CA SER A 6 -19.02 17.54 24.87
C SER A 6 -18.47 16.59 25.94
N LYS A 7 -19.32 16.02 26.80
CA LYS A 7 -18.91 15.12 27.90
C LYS A 7 -19.12 13.63 27.61
N SER A 8 -19.88 13.28 26.58
CA SER A 8 -20.35 11.90 26.37
C SER A 8 -19.41 11.01 25.54
N GLY A 9 -18.48 11.57 24.77
CA GLY A 9 -17.62 10.79 23.86
C GLY A 9 -18.38 10.05 22.75
N LEU A 10 -19.70 10.26 22.63
CA LEU A 10 -20.55 9.63 21.63
C LEU A 10 -20.46 10.39 20.30
N GLY A 11 -20.42 9.65 19.18
CA GLY A 11 -20.50 10.23 17.84
C GLY A 11 -21.85 10.92 17.57
N PRO A 12 -21.95 11.75 16.51
CA PRO A 12 -23.14 12.57 16.24
C PRO A 12 -24.44 11.76 16.10
N THR A 13 -24.38 10.63 15.38
CA THR A 13 -25.46 9.66 15.15
C THR A 13 -25.92 9.01 16.46
N ALA A 14 -24.98 8.59 17.30
CA ALA A 14 -25.25 8.03 18.62
C ALA A 14 -25.89 9.06 19.57
N TRP A 15 -25.44 10.32 19.52
CA TRP A 15 -26.03 11.41 20.30
C TRP A 15 -27.48 11.68 19.90
N LEU A 16 -27.76 11.78 18.60
CA LEU A 16 -29.11 11.98 18.07
C LEU A 16 -30.06 10.84 18.46
N SER A 17 -29.58 9.59 18.41
CA SER A 17 -30.35 8.41 18.79
C SER A 17 -30.70 8.42 20.29
N THR A 18 -29.74 8.82 21.14
CA THR A 18 -29.92 8.92 22.59
C THR A 18 -30.90 10.04 22.98
N ASN A 19 -30.99 11.11 22.18
CA ASN A 19 -31.79 12.30 22.46
C ASN A 19 -33.01 12.43 21.52
N ALA A 20 -33.57 11.30 21.07
CA ALA A 20 -34.62 11.23 20.06
C ALA A 20 -35.85 12.10 20.34
N ALA A 21 -36.19 12.30 21.62
CA ALA A 21 -37.32 13.12 22.03
C ALA A 21 -37.04 14.64 21.98
N LEU A 22 -35.78 15.06 21.96
CA LEU A 22 -35.37 16.46 22.17
C LEU A 22 -34.86 17.13 20.90
N TRP A 23 -34.08 16.42 20.09
CA TRP A 23 -33.50 17.01 18.88
C TRP A 23 -34.54 17.51 17.86
N PRO A 24 -35.76 16.91 17.70
CA PRO A 24 -36.73 17.40 16.71
C PRO A 24 -37.25 18.81 17.02
N LEU A 25 -37.06 19.30 18.24
CA LEU A 25 -37.44 20.66 18.65
C LEU A 25 -36.46 21.72 18.14
N VAL A 26 -35.26 21.33 17.72
CA VAL A 26 -34.13 22.23 17.44
C VAL A 26 -33.35 21.91 16.17
N LEU A 27 -33.65 20.79 15.49
CA LEU A 27 -33.06 20.40 14.21
C LEU A 27 -34.16 19.99 13.20
N PRO A 28 -33.92 20.15 11.88
CA PRO A 28 -34.87 19.76 10.84
C PRO A 28 -35.11 18.25 10.85
N LYS A 29 -36.36 17.85 11.12
CA LYS A 29 -36.79 16.45 11.26
C LYS A 29 -36.42 15.57 10.07
N ALA A 30 -36.87 15.94 8.88
CA ALA A 30 -36.65 15.15 7.67
C ALA A 30 -35.16 14.93 7.34
N ALA A 31 -34.34 15.98 7.47
CA ALA A 31 -32.90 15.89 7.19
C ALA A 31 -32.18 15.04 8.24
N THR A 32 -32.55 15.19 9.52
CA THR A 32 -31.91 14.47 10.63
C THR A 32 -32.28 12.99 10.63
N GLU A 33 -33.53 12.65 10.30
CA GLU A 33 -33.96 11.25 10.13
C GLU A 33 -33.21 10.57 8.98
N LYS A 34 -33.01 11.28 7.86
CA LYS A 34 -32.25 10.73 6.73
C LYS A 34 -30.78 10.46 7.09
N ILE A 35 -30.14 11.35 7.85
CA ILE A 35 -28.79 11.12 8.40
C ILE A 35 -28.76 9.88 9.31
N LEU A 36 -29.73 9.73 10.21
CA LEU A 36 -29.82 8.58 11.12
C LEU A 36 -30.03 7.25 10.39
N THR A 37 -30.79 7.26 9.29
CA THR A 37 -31.03 6.04 8.50
C THR A 37 -29.86 5.69 7.58
N SER A 38 -29.03 6.66 7.23
CA SER A 38 -27.81 6.40 6.47
C SER A 38 -26.77 5.79 7.40
N LYS A 39 -26.19 4.63 7.03
CA LYS A 39 -24.95 4.12 7.66
C LYS A 39 -23.74 4.98 7.26
N ALA A 40 -23.90 6.30 7.29
CA ALA A 40 -22.97 7.29 6.72
C ALA A 40 -21.76 7.57 7.62
N GLU A 41 -21.54 6.78 8.68
CA GLU A 41 -20.40 6.95 9.57
C GLU A 41 -19.06 6.83 8.80
N ASP A 42 -19.03 6.07 7.71
CA ASP A 42 -17.84 5.91 6.87
C ASP A 42 -17.75 6.94 5.71
N SER A 43 -18.87 7.58 5.32
CA SER A 43 -18.86 8.61 4.27
C SER A 43 -20.09 9.53 4.32
N TRP A 44 -19.85 10.79 4.64
CA TRP A 44 -20.88 11.83 4.74
C TRP A 44 -21.41 12.32 3.38
N LYS A 45 -20.76 11.98 2.26
CA LYS A 45 -21.15 12.43 0.91
C LYS A 45 -22.61 12.09 0.56
N SER A 46 -23.06 10.90 0.94
CA SER A 46 -24.40 10.39 0.59
C SER A 46 -25.55 11.20 1.21
N VAL A 47 -25.27 11.95 2.28
CA VAL A 47 -26.22 12.80 3.02
C VAL A 47 -25.70 14.23 3.15
N ALA A 48 -24.89 14.69 2.19
CA ALA A 48 -24.25 16.00 2.24
C ALA A 48 -25.25 17.16 2.34
N SER A 49 -26.32 17.12 1.55
CA SER A 49 -27.39 18.13 1.58
C SER A 49 -28.08 18.21 2.94
N GLU A 50 -28.31 17.07 3.57
CA GLU A 50 -28.96 16.95 4.87
C GLU A 50 -28.05 17.46 5.98
N ILE A 51 -26.77 17.10 5.94
CA ILE A 51 -25.75 17.56 6.88
C ILE A 51 -25.58 19.07 6.82
N GLN A 52 -25.54 19.64 5.62
CA GLN A 52 -25.49 21.10 5.45
C GLN A 52 -26.76 21.77 5.98
N ALA A 53 -27.95 21.20 5.71
CA ALA A 53 -29.22 21.73 6.22
C ALA A 53 -29.28 21.70 7.75
N VAL A 54 -28.89 20.59 8.37
CA VAL A 54 -28.85 20.44 9.84
C VAL A 54 -27.82 21.41 10.45
N SER A 55 -26.61 21.47 9.89
CA SER A 55 -25.55 22.36 10.37
C SER A 55 -25.92 23.84 10.33
N LYS A 56 -26.59 24.29 9.25
CA LYS A 56 -27.03 25.69 9.08
C LYS A 56 -28.27 26.04 9.91
N SER A 57 -29.05 25.06 10.36
CA SER A 57 -30.33 25.29 11.04
C SER A 57 -30.19 25.78 12.50
N SER A 58 -29.14 25.38 13.21
CA SER A 58 -28.95 25.74 14.61
C SER A 58 -27.51 25.53 15.11
N LEU A 59 -27.16 26.16 16.23
CA LEU A 59 -25.86 25.97 16.89
C LEU A 59 -25.60 24.52 17.30
N LEU A 60 -26.65 23.78 17.67
CA LEU A 60 -26.54 22.35 17.98
C LEU A 60 -26.16 21.56 16.73
N GLY A 61 -26.82 21.83 15.60
CA GLY A 61 -26.50 21.20 14.32
C GLY A 61 -25.07 21.49 13.89
N GLN A 62 -24.62 22.73 14.01
CA GLN A 62 -23.24 23.12 13.72
C GLN A 62 -22.22 22.39 14.62
N LYS A 63 -22.53 22.19 15.90
CA LYS A 63 -21.66 21.43 16.82
C LYS A 63 -21.63 19.92 16.52
N LEU A 64 -22.76 19.35 16.13
CA LEU A 64 -22.86 17.92 15.81
C LEU A 64 -22.22 17.59 14.46
N PHE A 65 -22.37 18.46 13.45
CA PHE A 65 -22.03 18.14 12.07
C PHE A 65 -21.08 19.14 11.38
N GLY A 66 -20.58 20.15 12.09
CA GLY A 66 -19.66 21.13 11.51
C GLY A 66 -18.37 20.51 10.96
N PHE A 67 -17.86 19.45 11.60
CA PHE A 67 -16.70 18.71 11.08
C PHE A 67 -17.05 17.94 9.78
N ALA A 68 -18.26 17.36 9.70
CA ALA A 68 -18.71 16.63 8.51
C ALA A 68 -18.91 17.59 7.33
N VAL A 69 -19.45 18.79 7.57
CA VAL A 69 -19.53 19.86 6.56
C VAL A 69 -18.13 20.22 6.04
N LYS A 70 -17.14 20.38 6.93
CA LYS A 70 -15.75 20.66 6.51
C LYS A 70 -15.15 19.50 5.71
N SER A 71 -15.43 18.26 6.08
CA SER A 71 -14.97 17.07 5.36
C SER A 71 -15.54 17.02 3.94
N ILE A 72 -16.87 17.18 3.79
CA ILE A 72 -17.54 17.20 2.49
C ILE A 72 -16.98 18.32 1.61
N LEU A 73 -16.89 19.54 2.16
CA LEU A 73 -16.39 20.69 1.42
C LEU A 73 -14.92 20.51 1.01
N GLY A 74 -14.10 19.91 1.88
CA GLY A 74 -12.71 19.56 1.56
C GLY A 74 -12.61 18.61 0.36
N GLU A 75 -13.45 17.57 0.33
CA GLU A 75 -13.51 16.62 -0.79
C GLU A 75 -14.03 17.28 -2.09
N GLU A 76 -14.98 18.22 -2.01
CA GLU A 76 -15.46 18.99 -3.16
C GLU A 76 -14.37 19.90 -3.73
N VAL A 77 -13.63 20.61 -2.86
CA VAL A 77 -12.49 21.45 -3.25
C VAL A 77 -11.40 20.61 -3.91
N GLU A 78 -11.05 19.46 -3.32
CA GLU A 78 -10.06 18.54 -3.88
C GLU A 78 -10.49 18.04 -5.28
N ALA A 79 -11.76 17.67 -5.44
CA ALA A 79 -12.29 17.22 -6.74
C ALA A 79 -12.24 18.32 -7.81
N ILE A 80 -12.57 19.57 -7.46
CA ILE A 80 -12.48 20.71 -8.40
C ILE A 80 -11.04 20.97 -8.81
N ILE A 81 -10.11 21.02 -7.84
CA ILE A 81 -8.69 21.25 -8.12
C ILE A 81 -8.16 20.12 -9.00
N LYS A 82 -8.42 18.85 -8.64
CA LYS A 82 -7.98 17.68 -9.41
C LYS A 82 -8.46 17.74 -10.86
N LYS A 83 -9.76 18.03 -11.07
CA LYS A 83 -10.35 18.19 -12.41
C LYS A 83 -9.59 19.22 -13.27
N HIS A 84 -9.26 20.38 -12.70
CA HIS A 84 -8.53 21.43 -13.45
C HIS A 84 -7.05 21.11 -13.64
N VAL A 85 -6.41 20.47 -12.66
CA VAL A 85 -5.04 19.97 -12.78
C VAL A 85 -4.94 18.92 -13.89
N ASP A 86 -5.83 17.93 -13.92
CA ASP A 86 -5.85 16.89 -14.96
C ASP A 86 -6.09 17.48 -16.35
N LYS A 87 -6.98 18.48 -16.45
CA LYS A 87 -7.21 19.23 -17.70
C LYS A 87 -5.98 20.02 -18.14
N PHE A 88 -5.28 20.66 -17.20
CA PHE A 88 -4.05 21.39 -17.49
C PHE A 88 -2.95 20.44 -17.99
N VAL A 89 -2.75 19.32 -17.31
CA VAL A 89 -1.75 18.30 -17.70
C VAL A 89 -2.05 17.70 -19.07
N SER A 90 -3.30 17.30 -19.31
CA SER A 90 -3.71 16.69 -20.58
C SER A 90 -3.71 17.66 -21.77
N SER A 91 -3.69 18.98 -21.54
CA SER A 91 -3.63 19.98 -22.61
C SER A 91 -2.29 20.01 -23.35
N GLY A 92 -1.22 19.47 -22.75
CA GLY A 92 0.13 19.44 -23.32
C GLY A 92 0.81 20.81 -23.43
N LYS A 93 0.19 21.89 -22.95
CA LYS A 93 0.76 23.26 -22.94
C LYS A 93 1.05 23.70 -21.51
N MET A 94 2.19 23.25 -20.96
CA MET A 94 2.64 23.65 -19.62
C MET A 94 3.55 24.87 -19.69
N ASP A 95 2.94 26.04 -19.86
CA ASP A 95 3.59 27.35 -19.78
C ASP A 95 2.88 28.27 -18.77
N GLU A 96 3.45 29.45 -18.52
CA GLU A 96 2.91 30.42 -17.56
C GLU A 96 1.47 30.88 -17.90
N THR A 97 1.16 31.01 -19.20
CA THR A 97 -0.15 31.46 -19.65
C THR A 97 -1.19 30.36 -19.42
N GLY A 98 -0.85 29.11 -19.76
CA GLY A 98 -1.66 27.94 -19.48
C GLY A 98 -1.93 27.77 -17.99
N LEU A 99 -0.89 27.93 -17.16
CA LEU A 99 -1.02 27.85 -15.70
C LEU A 99 -1.92 28.96 -15.14
N ALA A 100 -1.72 30.21 -15.56
CA ALA A 100 -2.54 31.33 -15.11
C ALA A 100 -4.02 31.13 -15.48
N ASN A 101 -4.30 30.69 -16.71
CA ASN A 101 -5.65 30.39 -17.16
C ASN A 101 -6.30 29.23 -16.38
N ALA A 102 -5.54 28.17 -16.09
CA ALA A 102 -6.02 27.03 -15.31
C ALA A 102 -6.34 27.43 -13.86
N LYS A 103 -5.48 28.23 -13.23
CA LYS A 103 -5.72 28.76 -11.88
C LYS A 103 -6.93 29.68 -11.83
N ASP A 104 -7.07 30.61 -12.77
CA ASP A 104 -8.24 31.50 -12.82
C ASP A 104 -9.56 30.71 -12.98
N GLY A 105 -9.57 29.70 -13.86
CA GLY A 105 -10.72 28.79 -14.01
C GLY A 105 -11.05 28.02 -12.73
N THR A 106 -10.01 27.53 -12.04
CA THR A 106 -10.17 26.82 -10.76
C THR A 106 -10.73 27.75 -9.69
N LEU A 107 -10.15 28.94 -9.52
CA LEU A 107 -10.59 29.95 -8.55
C LEU A 107 -12.04 30.38 -8.78
N LYS A 108 -12.48 30.51 -10.04
CA LYS A 108 -13.88 30.82 -10.36
C LYS A 108 -14.84 29.74 -9.86
N GLU A 109 -14.51 28.46 -10.06
CA GLU A 109 -15.33 27.35 -9.54
C GLU A 109 -15.27 27.26 -8.01
N LEU A 110 -14.09 27.44 -7.40
CA LEU A 110 -13.94 27.41 -5.94
C LEU A 110 -14.72 28.53 -5.24
N ARG A 111 -14.69 29.76 -5.78
CA ARG A 111 -15.45 30.91 -5.25
C ARG A 111 -16.96 30.75 -5.38
N ALA A 112 -17.42 29.86 -6.27
CA ALA A 112 -18.84 29.56 -6.41
C ALA A 112 -19.35 28.60 -5.31
N LEU A 113 -18.45 27.95 -4.55
CA LEU A 113 -18.84 27.09 -3.43
C LEU A 113 -19.40 27.91 -2.28
N SER A 114 -20.65 27.64 -1.90
CA SER A 114 -21.21 28.21 -0.69
C SER A 114 -20.42 27.73 0.53
N SER A 115 -20.05 28.64 1.43
CA SER A 115 -19.33 28.33 2.67
C SER A 115 -17.84 27.97 2.53
N ALA A 116 -17.20 28.39 1.42
CA ALA A 116 -15.75 28.37 1.21
C ALA A 116 -14.91 28.78 2.44
N ASP A 117 -15.31 29.85 3.12
CA ASP A 117 -14.63 30.40 4.31
C ASP A 117 -14.53 29.40 5.48
N MET A 118 -15.32 28.33 5.49
CA MET A 118 -15.26 27.29 6.52
C MET A 118 -13.99 26.44 6.46
N LEU A 119 -13.28 26.47 5.33
CA LEU A 119 -12.01 25.77 5.12
C LEU A 119 -10.78 26.61 5.46
N ASP A 120 -10.94 27.88 5.83
CA ASP A 120 -9.82 28.71 6.24
C ASP A 120 -9.19 28.21 7.54
N GLY A 121 -7.86 28.29 7.58
CA GLY A 121 -7.03 27.78 8.67
C GLY A 121 -6.27 26.51 8.28
N LYS A 122 -5.29 26.17 9.12
CA LYS A 122 -4.39 25.03 8.90
C LYS A 122 -5.15 23.72 8.86
N ARG A 123 -5.08 23.02 7.74
CA ARG A 123 -5.70 21.71 7.50
C ARG A 123 -4.77 20.80 6.70
N GLN A 124 -4.90 19.50 6.95
CA GLN A 124 -4.25 18.49 6.11
C GLN A 124 -5.04 18.32 4.81
N VAL A 125 -4.33 18.33 3.69
CA VAL A 125 -4.88 18.12 2.35
C VAL A 125 -4.03 17.08 1.62
N SER A 126 -4.65 16.33 0.71
CA SER A 126 -3.93 15.42 -0.16
C SER A 126 -3.55 16.12 -1.47
N ILE A 127 -2.31 15.93 -1.92
CA ILE A 127 -1.85 16.36 -3.25
C ILE A 127 -1.24 15.17 -3.98
N ASP A 128 -1.57 15.01 -5.25
CA ASP A 128 -1.03 13.92 -6.06
C ASP A 128 0.32 14.32 -6.67
N TYR A 129 1.33 13.49 -6.44
CA TYR A 129 2.68 13.66 -6.95
C TYR A 129 3.22 12.32 -7.45
N ARG A 130 3.45 12.19 -8.77
CA ARG A 130 4.09 11.01 -9.39
C ARG A 130 3.46 9.66 -8.99
N GLY A 131 2.14 9.61 -8.85
CA GLY A 131 1.39 8.40 -8.45
C GLY A 131 1.22 8.22 -6.94
N TRP A 132 1.75 9.14 -6.13
CA TRP A 132 1.63 9.14 -4.67
C TRP A 132 0.69 10.25 -4.22
N SER A 133 -0.18 9.95 -3.25
CA SER A 133 -1.01 10.96 -2.59
C SER A 133 -0.31 11.42 -1.31
N LEU A 134 0.23 12.64 -1.35
CA LEU A 134 1.01 13.23 -0.28
C LEU A 134 0.14 14.07 0.64
N THR A 135 0.23 13.84 1.94
CA THR A 135 -0.46 14.67 2.94
C THR A 135 0.37 15.91 3.26
N VAL A 136 -0.18 17.09 2.98
CA VAL A 136 0.48 18.38 3.21
C VAL A 136 -0.42 19.33 4.00
N GLN A 137 0.15 20.38 4.60
CA GLN A 137 -0.61 21.38 5.35
C GLN A 137 -0.93 22.56 4.43
N ALA A 138 -2.21 22.90 4.31
CA ALA A 138 -2.69 24.10 3.64
C ALA A 138 -3.45 24.99 4.64
N SER A 139 -3.33 26.30 4.52
CA SER A 139 -4.03 27.29 5.33
C SER A 139 -5.23 27.90 4.61
N SER A 140 -5.29 27.78 3.28
CA SER A 140 -6.36 28.31 2.42
C SER A 140 -6.61 27.39 1.22
N MET A 141 -7.73 27.57 0.52
CA MET A 141 -7.99 26.84 -0.73
C MET A 141 -7.01 27.25 -1.84
N ASP A 142 -6.61 28.52 -1.86
CA ASP A 142 -5.63 29.05 -2.80
C ASP A 142 -4.28 28.37 -2.66
N GLU A 143 -3.83 28.17 -1.41
CA GLU A 143 -2.58 27.45 -1.13
C GLU A 143 -2.69 25.99 -1.57
N GLN A 144 -3.79 25.29 -1.26
CA GLN A 144 -4.02 23.92 -1.73
C GLN A 144 -3.98 23.83 -3.26
N MET A 145 -4.65 24.74 -3.96
CA MET A 145 -4.64 24.82 -5.42
C MET A 145 -3.22 25.04 -5.96
N ASP A 146 -2.50 26.04 -5.43
CA ASP A 146 -1.12 26.34 -5.83
C ASP A 146 -0.19 25.13 -5.68
N MET A 147 -0.29 24.43 -4.54
CA MET A 147 0.47 23.22 -4.27
C MET A 147 0.12 22.07 -5.21
N SER A 148 -1.16 21.84 -5.51
CA SER A 148 -1.59 20.80 -6.44
C SER A 148 -1.08 21.03 -7.87
N PHE A 149 -1.16 22.27 -8.36
CA PHE A 149 -0.58 22.61 -9.67
C PHE A 149 0.95 22.46 -9.66
N ALA A 150 1.63 22.92 -8.61
CA ALA A 150 3.08 22.77 -8.49
C ALA A 150 3.51 21.29 -8.46
N ALA A 151 2.78 20.44 -7.74
CA ALA A 151 3.03 18.99 -7.70
C ALA A 151 2.87 18.35 -9.08
N ALA A 152 1.81 18.69 -9.82
CA ALA A 152 1.57 18.18 -11.16
C ALA A 152 2.65 18.62 -12.16
N ILE A 153 3.04 19.90 -12.15
CA ILE A 153 4.10 20.44 -13.01
C ILE A 153 5.42 19.71 -12.74
N ARG A 154 5.83 19.61 -11.47
CA ARG A 154 7.06 18.90 -11.09
C ARG A 154 7.00 17.43 -11.46
N GLY A 155 5.87 16.77 -11.20
CA GLY A 155 5.71 15.36 -11.52
C GLY A 155 5.81 15.09 -13.02
N HIS A 156 5.28 15.99 -13.85
CA HIS A 156 5.42 15.90 -15.30
C HIS A 156 6.84 16.22 -15.77
N ALA A 157 7.47 17.26 -15.22
CA ALA A 157 8.84 17.64 -15.55
C ALA A 157 9.86 16.55 -15.17
N SER A 158 9.73 15.95 -13.98
CA SER A 158 10.49 14.77 -13.57
C SER A 158 10.31 13.62 -14.56
N ALA A 159 9.08 13.36 -15.00
CA ALA A 159 8.79 12.28 -15.95
C ALA A 159 9.36 12.53 -17.35
N ALA A 160 9.33 13.77 -17.81
CA ALA A 160 9.86 14.20 -19.11
C ALA A 160 11.40 14.31 -19.13
N GLY A 161 12.06 14.27 -17.97
CA GLY A 161 13.50 14.50 -17.84
C GLY A 161 13.90 15.98 -17.81
N ASP A 162 12.92 16.89 -17.73
CA ASP A 162 13.15 18.34 -17.64
C ASP A 162 13.59 18.78 -16.24
N LEU A 163 13.27 17.97 -15.22
CA LEU A 163 13.66 18.19 -13.83
C LEU A 163 14.41 16.97 -13.31
N ALA A 164 15.56 17.20 -12.65
CA ALA A 164 16.37 16.11 -12.10
C ALA A 164 15.59 15.29 -11.07
N LEU A 165 15.68 13.96 -11.17
CA LEU A 165 14.98 13.05 -10.27
C LEU A 165 15.58 13.10 -8.86
N LEU A 166 14.71 13.03 -7.86
CA LEU A 166 15.09 12.70 -6.49
C LEU A 166 15.47 11.21 -6.40
N PRO A 167 16.33 10.80 -5.46
CA PRO A 167 16.88 9.43 -5.39
C PRO A 167 15.82 8.32 -5.56
N ALA A 168 14.71 8.43 -4.82
CA ALA A 168 13.65 7.43 -4.81
C ALA A 168 12.69 7.48 -6.01
N GLU A 169 12.64 8.58 -6.77
CA GLU A 169 11.71 8.72 -7.89
C GLU A 169 12.01 7.75 -9.03
N SER A 170 13.29 7.37 -9.20
CA SER A 170 13.72 6.46 -10.25
C SER A 170 13.22 5.03 -10.03
N TRP A 171 13.05 4.61 -8.77
CA TRP A 171 12.64 3.26 -8.41
C TRP A 171 11.14 3.13 -8.13
N LEU A 172 10.55 4.18 -7.56
CA LEU A 172 9.17 4.13 -7.05
C LEU A 172 8.12 4.75 -7.96
N CYS A 173 8.54 5.68 -8.81
CA CYS A 173 7.59 6.44 -9.61
C CYS A 173 7.67 6.00 -11.07
N GLN A 174 6.56 5.50 -11.60
CA GLN A 174 6.41 5.27 -13.03
C GLN A 174 6.03 6.58 -13.72
N GLY A 175 6.67 6.89 -14.84
CA GLY A 175 6.29 8.04 -15.67
C GLY A 175 5.09 7.71 -16.55
N PRO A 176 4.23 8.68 -16.91
CA PRO A 176 3.35 8.51 -18.06
C PRO A 176 4.20 8.11 -19.27
N ALA A 177 3.78 7.03 -19.95
CA ALA A 177 4.52 6.43 -21.07
C ALA A 177 4.85 7.43 -22.21
N ASP A 178 4.14 8.56 -22.25
CA ASP A 178 4.16 9.54 -23.34
C ASP A 178 4.83 10.88 -22.98
N ALA A 179 5.47 11.02 -21.81
CA ALA A 179 6.17 12.27 -21.46
C ALA A 179 7.38 12.50 -22.39
N LYS A 180 7.44 13.67 -23.03
CA LYS A 180 8.52 14.06 -23.94
C LYS A 180 9.37 15.18 -23.32
N PRO A 181 10.70 15.18 -23.51
CA PRO A 181 11.55 16.30 -23.10
C PRO A 181 11.05 17.63 -23.66
N GLY A 182 11.14 18.69 -22.86
CA GLY A 182 10.64 20.03 -23.18
C GLY A 182 9.12 20.17 -23.08
N ALA A 183 8.42 19.21 -22.44
CA ALA A 183 6.98 19.29 -22.21
C ALA A 183 6.61 20.41 -21.23
N VAL A 184 7.53 20.76 -20.32
CA VAL A 184 7.34 21.82 -19.32
C VAL A 184 8.24 23.00 -19.62
N HIS A 185 7.67 24.20 -19.72
CA HIS A 185 8.45 25.42 -19.93
C HIS A 185 9.40 25.67 -18.75
N SER A 186 10.66 26.01 -19.04
CA SER A 186 11.74 26.13 -18.04
C SER A 186 11.44 27.13 -16.92
N SER A 187 10.69 28.18 -17.21
CA SER A 187 10.31 29.18 -16.20
C SER A 187 9.44 28.62 -15.07
N LEU A 188 8.68 27.55 -15.33
CA LEU A 188 7.84 26.90 -14.31
C LEU A 188 8.62 25.97 -13.37
N ILE A 189 9.81 25.54 -13.78
CA ILE A 189 10.60 24.52 -13.06
C ILE A 189 11.98 25.01 -12.61
N ARG A 190 12.38 26.23 -12.96
CA ARG A 190 13.68 26.80 -12.60
C ARG A 190 13.96 26.73 -11.10
N GLU A 191 13.07 27.29 -10.29
CA GLU A 191 13.22 27.33 -8.82
C GLU A 191 13.26 25.91 -8.23
N ALA A 192 12.43 24.99 -8.75
CA ALA A 192 12.45 23.59 -8.35
C ALA A 192 13.79 22.92 -8.69
N GLY A 193 14.36 23.23 -9.86
CA GLY A 193 15.68 22.75 -10.28
C GLY A 193 16.79 23.25 -9.37
N ASP A 194 16.76 24.53 -9.01
CA ASP A 194 17.73 25.14 -8.08
C ASP A 194 17.62 24.51 -6.69
N ALA A 195 16.40 24.32 -6.17
CA ALA A 195 16.16 23.70 -4.88
C ALA A 195 16.59 22.22 -4.83
N ARG A 196 16.35 21.44 -5.90
CA ARG A 196 16.83 20.06 -6.00
C ARG A 196 18.35 19.98 -6.11
N SER A 197 18.98 20.92 -6.81
CA SER A 197 20.43 21.01 -6.88
C SER A 197 21.04 21.28 -5.50
N LEU A 198 20.46 22.23 -4.75
CA LEU A 198 20.85 22.51 -3.37
C LEU A 198 20.64 21.29 -2.47
N ALA A 199 19.47 20.63 -2.54
CA ALA A 199 19.18 19.42 -1.80
C ALA A 199 20.21 18.31 -2.05
N LYS A 200 20.59 18.10 -3.32
CA LYS A 200 21.62 17.14 -3.70
C LYS A 200 22.97 17.46 -3.07
N THR A 201 23.43 18.71 -3.15
CA THR A 201 24.70 19.13 -2.52
C THR A 201 24.69 18.91 -1.02
N LEU A 202 23.57 19.19 -0.34
CA LEU A 202 23.43 18.95 1.09
C LEU A 202 23.48 17.45 1.44
N LEU A 203 22.80 16.61 0.66
CA LEU A 203 22.79 15.16 0.86
C LEU A 203 24.17 14.53 0.64
N GLU A 204 24.91 15.00 -0.36
CA GLU A 204 26.26 14.55 -0.68
C GLU A 204 27.27 14.94 0.40
N ALA A 205 27.15 16.15 0.96
CA ALA A 205 28.04 16.64 2.02
C ALA A 205 27.95 15.80 3.31
N ASP A 206 26.76 15.34 3.67
CA ASP A 206 26.50 14.57 4.90
C ASP A 206 26.63 13.05 4.70
N GLY A 207 26.83 12.57 3.46
CA GLY A 207 26.98 11.14 3.17
C GLY A 207 25.74 10.30 3.48
N CYS A 208 24.55 10.90 3.49
CA CYS A 208 23.30 10.19 3.81
C CYS A 208 22.95 9.18 2.71
N SER A 209 22.84 7.90 3.07
CA SER A 209 22.50 6.80 2.15
C SER A 209 21.16 6.12 2.43
N SER A 210 20.58 6.30 3.62
CA SER A 210 19.25 5.78 3.99
C SER A 210 18.16 6.83 3.76
N GLY A 211 16.94 6.40 3.42
CA GLY A 211 15.81 7.31 3.20
C GLY A 211 15.45 8.13 4.44
N GLU A 212 15.59 7.55 5.64
CA GLU A 212 15.39 8.25 6.91
C GLU A 212 16.43 9.36 7.13
N GLY A 213 17.72 9.07 6.90
CA GLY A 213 18.77 10.08 6.99
C GLY A 213 18.59 11.21 5.97
N MET A 214 18.20 10.87 4.73
CA MET A 214 17.88 11.88 3.72
C MET A 214 16.71 12.77 4.14
N LYS A 215 15.65 12.18 4.69
CA LYS A 215 14.47 12.91 5.19
C LYS A 215 14.86 13.86 6.33
N GLU A 216 15.59 13.39 7.33
CA GLU A 216 16.01 14.22 8.48
C GLU A 216 16.86 15.41 8.05
N MET A 217 17.81 15.18 7.15
CA MET A 217 18.67 16.24 6.61
C MET A 217 17.84 17.30 5.88
N LEU A 218 16.96 16.89 4.97
CA LEU A 218 16.12 17.84 4.21
C LEU A 218 15.18 18.62 5.12
N LEU A 219 14.65 18.01 6.19
CA LEU A 219 13.86 18.70 7.19
C LEU A 219 14.69 19.72 7.99
N ALA A 220 15.93 19.40 8.34
CA ALA A 220 16.84 20.32 9.02
C ALA A 220 17.17 21.55 8.15
N HIS A 221 17.16 21.39 6.83
CA HIS A 221 17.43 22.45 5.86
C HIS A 221 16.19 23.02 5.17
N LYS A 222 14.98 22.71 5.65
CA LYS A 222 13.72 23.06 4.99
C LYS A 222 13.60 24.55 4.68
N ASP A 223 14.04 25.43 5.59
CA ASP A 223 13.84 26.87 5.45
C ASP A 223 14.72 27.44 4.32
N LYS A 224 15.93 26.87 4.12
CA LYS A 224 16.82 27.23 3.00
C LYS A 224 16.24 26.73 1.67
N LEU A 225 15.71 25.51 1.65
CA LEU A 225 15.07 24.95 0.46
C LEU A 225 13.81 25.76 0.08
N MET A 226 12.97 26.10 1.06
CA MET A 226 11.76 26.89 0.86
C MET A 226 12.05 28.36 0.47
N ALA A 227 13.20 28.90 0.89
CA ALA A 227 13.66 30.22 0.43
C ALA A 227 14.12 30.22 -1.03
N THR A 228 14.59 29.07 -1.54
CA THR A 228 14.95 28.89 -2.96
C THR A 228 13.71 28.66 -3.82
N ASP A 229 12.78 27.88 -3.29
CA ASP A 229 11.56 27.47 -3.96
C ASP A 229 10.44 27.29 -2.94
N ARG A 230 9.41 28.13 -3.03
CA ARG A 230 8.30 28.12 -2.07
C ARG A 230 7.57 26.77 -1.99
N HIS A 231 7.67 25.92 -3.01
CA HIS A 231 7.06 24.58 -3.01
C HIS A 231 8.06 23.43 -2.83
N ALA A 232 9.29 23.70 -2.38
CA ALA A 232 10.27 22.67 -2.07
C ALA A 232 9.76 21.66 -1.02
N PHE A 233 8.81 22.06 -0.19
CA PHE A 233 8.16 21.17 0.77
C PHE A 233 7.47 19.97 0.08
N ILE A 234 7.07 20.05 -1.20
CA ILE A 234 6.50 18.91 -1.94
C ILE A 234 7.55 17.81 -2.08
N ASP A 235 8.77 18.17 -2.45
CA ASP A 235 9.90 17.23 -2.61
C ASP A 235 10.29 16.63 -1.25
N ILE A 236 10.28 17.44 -0.18
CA ILE A 236 10.52 16.99 1.20
C ILE A 236 9.41 16.02 1.65
N SER A 237 8.15 16.35 1.41
CA SER A 237 7.00 15.52 1.75
C SER A 237 7.00 14.20 0.97
N PHE A 238 7.36 14.24 -0.32
CA PHE A 238 7.53 13.04 -1.12
C PHE A 238 8.58 12.13 -0.51
N LEU A 239 9.81 12.62 -0.32
CA LEU A 239 10.90 11.83 0.25
C LEU A 239 10.57 11.32 1.65
N GLY A 240 9.94 12.15 2.49
CA GLY A 240 9.49 11.74 3.81
C GLY A 240 8.43 10.63 3.78
N HIS A 241 7.52 10.68 2.81
CA HIS A 241 6.50 9.65 2.60
C HIS A 241 7.12 8.34 2.11
N VAL A 242 7.97 8.40 1.08
CA VAL A 242 8.58 7.20 0.51
C VAL A 242 9.70 6.60 1.37
N ALA A 243 10.33 7.36 2.25
CA ALA A 243 11.25 6.81 3.26
C ALA A 243 10.48 6.05 4.35
N GLY A 244 9.23 6.42 4.60
CA GLY A 244 8.35 5.82 5.60
C GLY A 244 7.35 4.83 5.01
N SER A 245 6.06 5.05 5.32
CA SER A 245 4.98 4.11 4.99
C SER A 245 4.78 3.89 3.50
N GLY A 246 5.02 4.89 2.65
CA GLY A 246 4.91 4.76 1.21
C GLY A 246 5.92 3.75 0.64
N GLY A 247 7.19 3.87 1.05
CA GLY A 247 8.23 2.94 0.64
C GLY A 247 8.02 1.54 1.18
N GLN A 248 7.60 1.41 2.45
CA GLN A 248 7.22 0.12 3.02
C GLN A 248 6.14 -0.55 2.17
N GLN A 249 5.05 0.17 1.87
CA GLN A 249 3.96 -0.36 1.06
C GLN A 249 4.44 -0.77 -0.34
N ALA A 250 5.26 0.05 -1.00
CA ALA A 250 5.82 -0.28 -2.31
C ALA A 250 6.71 -1.53 -2.28
N LEU A 251 7.59 -1.63 -1.29
CA LEU A 251 8.50 -2.78 -1.14
C LEU A 251 7.69 -4.06 -0.86
N GLU A 252 6.75 -4.01 0.08
CA GLU A 252 5.88 -5.14 0.42
C GLU A 252 5.05 -5.60 -0.79
N GLN A 253 4.43 -4.67 -1.52
CA GLN A 253 3.67 -4.99 -2.73
C GLN A 253 4.55 -5.58 -3.83
N ALA A 254 5.73 -5.00 -4.06
CA ALA A 254 6.68 -5.53 -5.03
C ALA A 254 7.07 -6.97 -4.66
N TYR A 255 7.34 -7.25 -3.38
CA TYR A 255 7.69 -8.58 -2.89
C TYR A 255 6.56 -9.59 -3.14
N LEU A 256 5.33 -9.25 -2.76
CA LEU A 256 4.16 -10.12 -2.92
C LEU A 256 3.83 -10.42 -4.39
N GLN A 257 4.17 -9.50 -5.31
CA GLN A 257 3.88 -9.64 -6.75
C GLN A 257 5.00 -10.30 -7.54
N LYS A 258 6.27 -10.00 -7.22
CA LYS A 258 7.44 -10.46 -7.99
C LYS A 258 8.11 -11.68 -7.38
N CYS A 259 8.15 -11.78 -6.06
CA CYS A 259 8.91 -12.82 -5.37
C CYS A 259 8.05 -14.03 -4.97
N LEU A 260 6.72 -13.87 -4.87
CA LEU A 260 5.82 -14.93 -4.43
C LEU A 260 4.85 -15.37 -5.53
N PRO A 261 4.51 -16.67 -5.59
CA PRO A 261 3.59 -17.19 -6.59
C PRO A 261 2.17 -16.67 -6.35
N SER A 262 1.36 -16.81 -7.39
CA SER A 262 -0.09 -16.59 -7.35
C SER A 262 -0.78 -17.55 -8.30
N GLU A 263 -2.11 -17.67 -8.18
CA GLU A 263 -2.93 -18.45 -9.09
C GLU A 263 -2.66 -18.15 -10.58
N LYS A 264 -2.34 -16.90 -10.92
CA LYS A 264 -2.07 -16.47 -12.31
C LYS A 264 -0.59 -16.55 -12.71
N ASN A 265 0.31 -16.69 -11.75
CA ASN A 265 1.74 -16.68 -11.97
C ASN A 265 2.42 -17.68 -11.05
N LEU A 266 2.60 -18.90 -11.55
CA LEU A 266 3.15 -20.04 -10.83
C LEU A 266 4.62 -20.24 -11.22
N PHE A 267 5.48 -20.40 -10.22
CA PHE A 267 6.91 -20.62 -10.40
C PHE A 267 7.49 -21.35 -9.19
N SER A 268 8.69 -21.89 -9.34
CA SER A 268 9.36 -22.70 -8.33
C SER A 268 9.82 -21.88 -7.11
N VAL A 269 10.03 -22.56 -5.98
CA VAL A 269 10.60 -21.96 -4.76
C VAL A 269 12.00 -21.41 -5.03
N GLN A 270 12.81 -22.09 -5.84
CA GLN A 270 14.16 -21.64 -6.19
C GLN A 270 14.12 -20.30 -6.93
N ARG A 271 13.17 -20.11 -7.85
CA ARG A 271 12.99 -18.83 -8.52
C ARG A 271 12.55 -17.76 -7.51
N ALA A 272 11.58 -18.06 -6.66
CA ALA A 272 11.11 -17.14 -5.63
C ALA A 272 12.24 -16.60 -4.74
N ILE A 273 13.15 -17.48 -4.33
CA ILE A 273 14.35 -17.13 -3.55
C ILE A 273 15.27 -16.21 -4.35
N LYS A 274 15.57 -16.55 -5.60
CA LYS A 274 16.42 -15.71 -6.47
C LYS A 274 15.83 -14.31 -6.69
N GLU A 275 14.52 -14.20 -6.93
CA GLU A 275 13.82 -12.91 -7.08
C GLU A 275 13.85 -12.12 -5.76
N SER A 276 13.67 -12.80 -4.63
CA SER A 276 13.74 -12.24 -3.28
C SER A 276 15.14 -11.68 -2.95
N GLU A 277 16.20 -12.45 -3.23
CA GLU A 277 17.59 -12.02 -3.06
C GLU A 277 17.92 -10.81 -3.96
N SER A 278 17.48 -10.85 -5.23
CA SER A 278 17.66 -9.74 -6.16
C SER A 278 16.96 -8.46 -5.67
N MET A 279 15.79 -8.58 -5.04
CA MET A 279 15.07 -7.45 -4.47
C MET A 279 15.77 -6.88 -3.24
N MET A 280 16.24 -7.75 -2.35
CA MET A 280 16.96 -7.36 -1.13
C MET A 280 18.31 -6.70 -1.44
N ALA A 281 18.95 -7.04 -2.56
CA ALA A 281 20.15 -6.37 -3.04
C ALA A 281 19.89 -4.98 -3.66
N GLY A 282 18.64 -4.67 -4.01
CA GLY A 282 18.24 -3.46 -4.70
C GLY A 282 18.20 -2.21 -3.82
N ASP A 283 18.18 -1.04 -4.47
CA ASP A 283 18.25 0.24 -3.76
C ASP A 283 16.99 0.57 -2.96
N LEU A 284 15.80 0.15 -3.44
CA LEU A 284 14.56 0.33 -2.70
C LEU A 284 14.61 -0.34 -1.32
N PHE A 285 15.14 -1.56 -1.24
CA PHE A 285 15.27 -2.27 0.03
C PHE A 285 16.18 -1.50 1.00
N LYS A 286 17.32 -0.99 0.52
CA LYS A 286 18.26 -0.21 1.32
C LYS A 286 17.70 1.16 1.74
N PHE A 287 16.81 1.72 0.94
CA PHE A 287 16.24 3.05 1.14
C PHE A 287 15.16 3.10 2.22
N VAL A 288 14.29 2.09 2.29
CA VAL A 288 13.14 2.07 3.21
C VAL A 288 13.54 1.87 4.67
N ALA A 289 12.61 2.16 5.59
CA ALA A 289 12.79 1.94 7.03
C ALA A 289 13.20 0.50 7.39
N THR A 290 14.00 0.36 8.46
CA THR A 290 14.55 -0.92 8.95
C THR A 290 13.48 -1.96 9.27
N ASP A 291 12.33 -1.53 9.78
CA ASP A 291 11.22 -2.44 10.12
C ASP A 291 10.64 -3.11 8.87
N ALA A 292 10.54 -2.37 7.75
CA ALA A 292 10.09 -2.90 6.47
C ALA A 292 11.13 -3.89 5.90
N GLN A 293 12.43 -3.57 6.02
CA GLN A 293 13.52 -4.48 5.65
C GLN A 293 13.46 -5.78 6.46
N GLY A 294 13.20 -5.67 7.76
CA GLY A 294 13.04 -6.82 8.67
C GLY A 294 11.85 -7.70 8.30
N ALA A 295 10.71 -7.09 7.94
CA ALA A 295 9.53 -7.84 7.49
C ALA A 295 9.80 -8.62 6.20
N VAL A 296 10.43 -8.00 5.20
CA VAL A 296 10.82 -8.67 3.94
C VAL A 296 11.85 -9.76 4.19
N SER A 297 12.83 -9.53 5.06
CA SER A 297 13.83 -10.54 5.44
C SER A 297 13.17 -11.75 6.13
N ALA A 298 12.15 -11.52 6.95
CA ALA A 298 11.36 -12.60 7.55
C ALA A 298 10.56 -13.39 6.50
N ALA A 299 9.99 -12.72 5.49
CA ALA A 299 9.31 -13.38 4.37
C ALA A 299 10.29 -14.18 3.49
N HIS A 300 11.52 -13.69 3.31
CA HIS A 300 12.59 -14.43 2.64
C HIS A 300 12.98 -15.69 3.43
N ALA A 301 13.13 -15.56 4.75
CA ALA A 301 13.41 -16.71 5.61
C ALA A 301 12.30 -17.80 5.52
N MET A 302 11.03 -17.41 5.33
CA MET A 302 9.95 -18.38 5.07
C MET A 302 10.19 -19.18 3.78
N LEU A 303 10.65 -18.52 2.70
CA LEU A 303 10.97 -19.22 1.45
C LEU A 303 12.13 -20.21 1.63
N CYS A 304 13.17 -19.81 2.36
CA CYS A 304 14.30 -20.68 2.66
C CYS A 304 13.89 -21.89 3.51
N GLN A 305 12.98 -21.70 4.48
CA GLN A 305 12.41 -22.81 5.26
C GLN A 305 11.63 -23.78 4.37
N VAL A 306 10.78 -23.27 3.48
CA VAL A 306 10.04 -24.10 2.51
C VAL A 306 11.00 -24.86 1.59
N GLN A 307 12.08 -24.24 1.12
CA GLN A 307 13.10 -24.92 0.30
C GLN A 307 13.79 -26.06 1.04
N GLN A 308 13.95 -25.95 2.37
CA GLN A 308 14.59 -26.93 3.22
C GLN A 308 13.64 -28.03 3.73
N GLY A 309 12.38 -28.05 3.28
CA GLY A 309 11.40 -29.01 3.77
C GLY A 309 10.91 -28.72 5.19
N LEU A 310 11.13 -27.50 5.70
CA LEU A 310 10.77 -27.09 7.06
C LEU A 310 9.47 -26.29 7.08
N PRO A 311 8.67 -26.40 8.16
CA PRO A 311 7.52 -25.52 8.35
C PRO A 311 7.99 -24.07 8.44
N ALA A 312 7.33 -23.15 7.72
CA ALA A 312 7.65 -21.75 7.91
C ALA A 312 7.18 -21.30 9.30
N THR A 313 8.12 -20.90 10.14
CA THR A 313 7.89 -20.68 11.58
C THR A 313 8.13 -19.23 12.01
N THR A 314 8.60 -18.36 11.11
CA THR A 314 8.87 -16.96 11.42
C THR A 314 7.58 -16.19 11.70
N GLY A 315 7.21 -16.07 12.98
CA GLY A 315 6.34 -15.01 13.52
C GLY A 315 5.07 -14.71 12.72
N LEU A 316 4.35 -15.76 12.28
CA LEU A 316 3.23 -15.79 11.32
C LEU A 316 2.08 -14.78 11.53
N GLN A 317 2.13 -13.92 12.55
CA GLN A 317 0.97 -13.14 13.01
C GLN A 317 1.22 -11.67 13.34
N HIS A 318 2.43 -11.12 13.19
CA HIS A 318 2.67 -9.74 13.64
C HIS A 318 2.23 -8.66 12.66
N THR A 319 2.28 -8.92 11.34
CA THR A 319 1.93 -7.92 10.32
C THR A 319 0.94 -8.45 9.29
N LYS A 320 0.19 -7.54 8.65
CA LYS A 320 -0.69 -7.88 7.51
C LYS A 320 0.12 -8.48 6.35
N PHE A 321 1.28 -7.91 6.05
CA PHE A 321 2.19 -8.35 5.00
C PHE A 321 2.64 -9.81 5.16
N LEU A 322 3.14 -10.21 6.35
CA LEU A 322 3.62 -11.58 6.56
C LEU A 322 2.49 -12.61 6.45
N ARG A 323 1.27 -12.26 6.86
CA ARG A 323 0.09 -13.13 6.66
C ARG A 323 -0.24 -13.30 5.18
N GLU A 324 -0.14 -12.23 4.40
CA GLU A 324 -0.37 -12.28 2.95
C GLU A 324 0.73 -13.07 2.23
N ALA A 325 1.99 -12.88 2.64
CA ALA A 325 3.13 -13.65 2.15
C ALA A 325 2.94 -15.15 2.42
N TRP A 326 2.58 -15.52 3.65
CA TRP A 326 2.25 -16.90 4.02
C TRP A 326 1.12 -17.48 3.18
N SER A 327 0.03 -16.72 3.01
CA SER A 327 -1.10 -17.15 2.17
C SER A 327 -0.68 -17.45 0.73
N LYS A 328 0.30 -16.71 0.19
CA LYS A 328 0.83 -16.96 -1.16
C LYS A 328 1.74 -18.18 -1.25
N LEU A 329 2.42 -18.59 -0.17
CA LEU A 329 3.28 -19.79 -0.20
C LEU A 329 2.51 -21.07 -0.56
N GLN A 330 1.21 -21.13 -0.28
CA GLN A 330 0.39 -22.29 -0.65
C GLN A 330 0.41 -22.55 -2.17
N PHE A 331 0.62 -21.53 -3.02
CA PHE A 331 0.65 -21.71 -4.46
C PHE A 331 1.91 -22.44 -4.97
N PHE A 332 2.87 -22.78 -4.09
CA PHE A 332 3.91 -23.76 -4.41
C PHE A 332 3.40 -25.22 -4.39
N ILE A 333 2.25 -25.46 -3.77
CA ILE A 333 1.61 -26.76 -3.73
C ILE A 333 0.81 -26.93 -5.03
N ILE A 334 1.40 -27.63 -5.99
CA ILE A 334 0.79 -27.90 -7.30
C ILE A 334 0.61 -29.41 -7.44
N PHE A 335 -0.61 -29.84 -7.74
CA PHE A 335 -0.90 -31.24 -8.02
C PHE A 335 -1.38 -31.39 -9.47
N CYS A 336 -0.65 -32.17 -10.26
CA CYS A 336 -1.02 -32.55 -11.62
C CYS A 336 -1.44 -34.02 -11.61
N GLN A 337 -2.70 -34.30 -11.90
CA GLN A 337 -3.21 -35.67 -11.80
C GLN A 337 -2.48 -36.61 -12.79
N GLY A 338 -1.79 -37.61 -12.24
CA GLY A 338 -1.10 -38.64 -13.03
C GLY A 338 0.21 -38.18 -13.70
N GLN A 339 0.70 -36.97 -13.42
CA GLN A 339 1.95 -36.46 -13.98
C GLN A 339 2.79 -35.69 -12.95
N PRO A 340 4.13 -35.74 -13.05
CA PRO A 340 4.98 -34.90 -12.22
C PRO A 340 4.86 -33.43 -12.62
N VAL A 341 4.98 -32.55 -11.63
CA VAL A 341 5.09 -31.10 -11.85
C VAL A 341 6.38 -30.80 -12.60
N LYS A 342 6.31 -29.96 -13.64
CA LYS A 342 7.46 -29.55 -14.45
C LYS A 342 7.59 -28.03 -14.46
N TYR A 343 8.83 -27.56 -14.46
CA TYR A 343 9.18 -26.14 -14.56
C TYR A 343 10.07 -25.91 -15.77
N GLY A 344 9.93 -24.74 -16.41
CA GLY A 344 10.82 -24.28 -17.47
C GLY A 344 12.20 -23.90 -16.95
N GLU A 345 13.13 -23.58 -17.87
CA GLU A 345 14.47 -23.10 -17.50
C GLU A 345 14.44 -21.79 -16.72
N ASP A 346 13.41 -20.98 -16.94
CA ASP A 346 13.14 -19.76 -16.19
C ASP A 346 12.48 -20.03 -14.82
N GLY A 347 12.14 -21.29 -14.51
CA GLY A 347 11.47 -21.68 -13.27
C GLY A 347 9.95 -21.46 -13.25
N HIS A 348 9.33 -21.08 -14.37
CA HIS A 348 7.86 -21.01 -14.46
C HIS A 348 7.24 -22.40 -14.58
N PHE A 349 6.07 -22.59 -13.98
CA PHE A 349 5.32 -23.83 -14.08
C PHE A 349 4.86 -24.07 -15.52
N ILE A 350 5.11 -25.27 -16.04
CA ILE A 350 4.66 -25.70 -17.37
C ILE A 350 3.32 -26.38 -17.22
N ILE A 351 2.26 -25.79 -17.78
CA ILE A 351 0.93 -26.39 -17.81
C ILE A 351 1.00 -27.69 -18.62
N PRO A 352 0.59 -28.84 -18.05
CA PRO A 352 0.57 -30.11 -18.77
C PRO A 352 -0.34 -30.05 -20.00
N SER A 353 0.08 -30.69 -21.10
CA SER A 353 -0.75 -30.81 -22.31
C SER A 353 -1.83 -31.87 -22.14
N GLY A 354 -3.07 -31.58 -22.55
CA GLY A 354 -4.22 -32.50 -22.52
C GLY A 354 -5.20 -32.19 -21.38
N ASP A 355 -6.17 -33.10 -21.15
CA ASP A 355 -7.22 -32.96 -20.11
C ASP A 355 -6.72 -33.32 -18.70
N ILE A 356 -5.55 -32.82 -18.32
CA ILE A 356 -4.96 -33.08 -17.00
C ILE A 356 -5.51 -32.08 -16.00
N LYS A 357 -6.12 -32.58 -14.93
CA LYS A 357 -6.58 -31.75 -13.83
C LYS A 357 -5.39 -31.23 -13.03
N VAL A 358 -5.26 -29.90 -12.98
CA VAL A 358 -4.32 -29.18 -12.13
C VAL A 358 -5.10 -28.61 -10.94
N THR A 359 -4.66 -28.93 -9.73
CA THR A 359 -5.15 -28.29 -8.50
C THR A 359 -4.00 -27.57 -7.80
N LEU A 360 -4.33 -26.54 -7.03
CA LEU A 360 -3.37 -25.65 -6.38
C LEU A 360 -3.64 -25.52 -4.88
N GLY A 361 -2.64 -25.14 -4.11
CA GLY A 361 -2.80 -24.72 -2.73
C GLY A 361 -3.37 -25.80 -1.82
N SER A 362 -4.31 -25.39 -0.97
CA SER A 362 -4.92 -26.27 0.02
C SER A 362 -5.69 -27.44 -0.64
N GLU A 363 -6.30 -27.22 -1.81
CA GLU A 363 -6.97 -28.29 -2.56
C GLU A 363 -5.97 -29.31 -3.14
N ALA A 364 -4.82 -28.85 -3.62
CA ALA A 364 -3.74 -29.73 -4.05
C ALA A 364 -3.22 -30.57 -2.87
N LEU A 365 -3.04 -29.94 -1.70
CA LEU A 365 -2.57 -30.63 -0.51
C LEU A 365 -3.55 -31.73 -0.07
N LEU A 366 -4.84 -31.47 -0.13
CA LEU A 366 -5.89 -32.46 0.16
C LEU A 366 -5.87 -33.61 -0.86
N ALA A 367 -5.76 -33.31 -2.16
CA ALA A 367 -5.68 -34.34 -3.20
C ALA A 367 -4.43 -35.23 -3.03
N MET A 368 -3.29 -34.64 -2.68
CA MET A 368 -2.07 -35.37 -2.36
C MET A 368 -2.23 -36.21 -1.09
N TRP A 369 -2.92 -35.69 -0.07
CA TRP A 369 -3.17 -36.39 1.18
C TRP A 369 -3.99 -37.67 0.95
N ASP A 370 -5.05 -37.59 0.15
CA ASP A 370 -5.89 -38.73 -0.21
C ASP A 370 -5.10 -39.85 -0.91
N ILE A 371 -4.05 -39.51 -1.66
CA ILE A 371 -3.15 -40.47 -2.31
C ILE A 371 -2.21 -41.10 -1.28
N VAL A 372 -1.60 -40.27 -0.42
CA VAL A 372 -0.71 -40.73 0.66
C VAL A 372 -1.42 -41.66 1.63
N GLN A 373 -2.70 -41.41 1.93
CA GLN A 373 -3.49 -42.29 2.79
C GLN A 373 -3.72 -43.69 2.19
N LYS A 374 -3.72 -43.81 0.86
CA LYS A 374 -3.93 -45.07 0.13
C LYS A 374 -2.63 -45.83 -0.15
N LYS A 375 -1.46 -45.19 0.03
CA LYS A 375 -0.17 -45.85 -0.13
C LYS A 375 0.08 -46.83 1.03
N ASP A 376 0.69 -47.96 0.70
CA ASP A 376 1.18 -48.91 1.69
C ASP A 376 2.29 -48.26 2.55
N GLU A 377 2.18 -48.41 3.87
CA GLU A 377 3.11 -47.80 4.84
C GLU A 377 4.55 -48.28 4.62
N ALA A 378 4.73 -49.51 4.13
CA ALA A 378 6.04 -50.05 3.79
C ALA A 378 6.72 -49.30 2.61
N THR A 379 5.94 -48.66 1.74
CA THR A 379 6.42 -47.99 0.53
C THR A 379 6.52 -46.47 0.64
N LEU A 380 5.97 -45.90 1.72
CA LEU A 380 5.94 -44.45 1.94
C LEU A 380 7.35 -43.90 2.19
N SER A 381 7.75 -42.85 1.47
CA SER A 381 9.05 -42.19 1.63
C SER A 381 8.94 -40.88 2.42
N LEU A 382 10.08 -40.28 2.79
CA LEU A 382 10.11 -38.93 3.37
C LEU A 382 9.77 -37.86 2.34
N GLU A 383 10.16 -38.05 1.07
CA GLU A 383 9.82 -37.14 -0.04
C GLU A 383 8.31 -37.08 -0.27
N ASP A 384 7.61 -38.21 -0.13
CA ASP A 384 6.14 -38.27 -0.20
C ASP A 384 5.46 -37.43 0.89
N LEU A 385 6.17 -37.18 2.00
CA LEU A 385 5.64 -36.55 3.20
C LEU A 385 6.14 -35.12 3.45
N GLU A 386 7.19 -34.68 2.76
CA GLU A 386 7.85 -33.39 2.95
C GLU A 386 6.88 -32.21 2.85
N ILE A 387 5.96 -32.26 1.88
CA ILE A 387 4.97 -31.20 1.67
C ILE A 387 4.00 -31.06 2.85
N PHE A 388 3.72 -32.15 3.58
CA PHE A 388 2.86 -32.15 4.77
C PHE A 388 3.61 -31.67 6.01
N VAL A 389 4.93 -31.79 6.05
CA VAL A 389 5.76 -31.15 7.08
C VAL A 389 5.73 -29.63 6.87
N CYS A 390 5.92 -29.16 5.64
CA CYS A 390 5.94 -27.73 5.32
C CYS A 390 4.57 -27.06 5.49
N PHE A 391 3.52 -27.69 4.97
CA PHE A 391 2.20 -27.08 4.79
C PHE A 391 1.08 -27.77 5.56
N GLY A 392 1.38 -28.69 6.48
CA GLY A 392 0.38 -29.39 7.28
C GLY A 392 -0.54 -28.48 8.11
N GLN A 393 -0.16 -27.21 8.30
CA GLN A 393 -1.02 -26.20 8.90
C GLN A 393 -2.26 -25.86 8.05
N LEU A 394 -2.23 -26.10 6.74
CA LEU A 394 -3.38 -25.93 5.83
C LEU A 394 -4.40 -27.08 5.96
N LEU A 395 -4.01 -28.20 6.58
CA LEU A 395 -4.91 -29.32 6.84
C LEU A 395 -5.77 -29.07 8.10
N SER A 396 -6.92 -29.73 8.15
CA SER A 396 -7.73 -29.81 9.38
C SER A 396 -6.93 -30.45 10.51
N GLU A 397 -7.31 -30.19 11.77
CA GLU A 397 -6.59 -30.70 12.94
C GLU A 397 -6.46 -32.24 12.96
N CYS A 398 -7.53 -32.94 12.55
CA CYS A 398 -7.54 -34.40 12.44
C CYS A 398 -6.55 -34.88 11.36
N GLN A 399 -6.59 -34.28 10.17
CA GLN A 399 -5.69 -34.62 9.07
C GLN A 399 -4.23 -34.30 9.40
N ARG A 400 -3.97 -33.16 10.03
CA ARG A 400 -2.64 -32.74 10.48
C ARG A 400 -2.04 -33.73 11.48
N THR A 401 -2.83 -34.14 12.47
CA THR A 401 -2.40 -35.15 13.45
C THR A 401 -2.08 -36.48 12.77
N SER A 402 -2.92 -36.91 11.82
CA SER A 402 -2.69 -38.13 11.05
C SER A 402 -1.42 -38.05 10.19
N ALA A 403 -1.20 -36.92 9.49
CA ALA A 403 0.01 -36.66 8.71
C ALA A 403 1.26 -36.67 9.59
N HIS A 404 1.20 -36.01 10.75
CA HIS A 404 2.29 -36.00 11.71
C HIS A 404 2.66 -37.41 12.18
N ASN A 405 1.66 -38.24 12.51
CA ASN A 405 1.91 -39.62 12.94
C ASN A 405 2.60 -40.44 11.83
N LYS A 406 2.16 -40.31 10.57
CA LYS A 406 2.83 -40.99 9.43
C LYS A 406 4.27 -40.50 9.23
N VAL A 407 4.54 -39.21 9.37
CA VAL A 407 5.91 -38.66 9.33
C VAL A 407 6.78 -39.28 10.41
N GLN A 408 6.30 -39.34 11.66
CA GLN A 408 7.05 -39.93 12.77
C GLN A 408 7.33 -41.43 12.56
N GLU A 409 6.40 -42.17 11.98
CA GLU A 409 6.58 -43.59 11.70
C GLU A 409 7.65 -43.84 10.63
N VAL A 410 7.61 -43.10 9.53
CA VAL A 410 8.65 -43.20 8.48
C VAL A 410 10.03 -42.80 9.03
N LEU A 411 10.11 -41.76 9.87
CA LEU A 411 11.35 -41.36 10.53
C LEU A 411 11.89 -42.47 11.44
N ARG A 412 11.04 -43.09 12.27
CA ARG A 412 11.44 -44.21 13.13
C ARG A 412 11.97 -45.39 12.34
N ARG A 413 11.28 -45.77 11.25
CA ARG A 413 11.73 -46.85 10.37
C ARG A 413 13.11 -46.57 9.78
N ASN A 414 13.34 -45.35 9.28
CA ASN A 414 14.63 -44.98 8.69
C ASN A 414 15.76 -44.97 9.73
N GLN A 415 15.48 -44.56 10.97
CA GLN A 415 16.44 -44.61 12.08
C GLN A 415 16.76 -46.06 12.51
N ALA A 416 15.77 -46.96 12.52
CA ALA A 416 15.97 -48.38 12.84
C ALA A 416 16.87 -49.08 11.81
N VAL A 417 16.65 -48.82 10.51
CA VAL A 417 17.50 -49.34 9.41
C VAL A 417 18.93 -48.82 9.51
N GLY A 418 19.12 -47.55 9.86
CA GLY A 418 20.45 -46.97 10.11
C GLY A 418 21.17 -47.62 11.31
N ALA A 419 20.46 -47.90 12.40
CA ALA A 419 21.01 -48.55 13.57
C ALA A 419 21.44 -50.00 13.32
N ASP A 420 20.68 -50.76 12.54
CA ASP A 420 21.02 -52.15 12.20
C ASP A 420 22.21 -52.24 11.22
N SER A 421 22.36 -51.29 10.30
CA SER A 421 23.57 -51.20 9.45
C SER A 421 24.86 -50.94 10.25
N SER A 422 24.78 -50.18 11.35
CA SER A 422 25.92 -49.92 12.24
C SER A 422 26.32 -51.11 13.11
N LYS A 423 25.40 -52.06 13.34
CA LYS A 423 25.67 -53.32 14.04
C LYS A 423 26.20 -54.41 13.10
N ALA A 424 25.93 -54.32 11.80
CA ALA A 424 26.43 -55.26 10.79
C ALA A 424 27.87 -54.96 10.32
N SER A 425 28.41 -53.77 10.63
CA SER A 425 29.82 -53.38 10.36
C SER A 425 30.75 -53.49 11.57
N LYS A 426 30.41 -54.31 12.57
CA LYS A 426 31.29 -54.64 13.71
C LYS A 426 31.61 -56.11 13.77
#